data_AF-A0A968JA63-F1
#
_entry.id   AF-A0A968JA63-F1
#
_cell.length_a   1.000
_cell.length_b   1.000
_cell.length_c   1.000
_cell.angle_alpha   90.00
_cell.angle_beta   90.00
_cell.angle_gamma   90.00
#
_symmetry.space_group_name_H-M   'P 1'
#
loop_
_entity.id
_entity.type
_entity.pdbx_description
1 polymer ?
#
loop_
_entity_poly.entity_id
_entity_poly.type
_entity_poly.pdbx_seq_one_letter_code
_entity_poly.pdbx_strand_id
1 'polypeptide(L)'
;MIQKLDYLQNLGVTKLILSPVQDHANGMIYDPGRSWYLHTSVAGNDENIDPFYAGISTSFQGHWTKDWYELDEHFRDPTDEEADRLGVLANLLDEAGTRGIGVLLEMDLNSTSPVRNRQDYEPFQLQKGEQWLIDNGAVYQRGQLLAPYIDRLTLERDPAGWFHKPLEINYSHVTEKMLEQGQVDQLPDLNQDIPEVRRYLLDAIRFWLTFNQRSIPIAGFYFNDIPHISLDFWKDLESVALSIDPDVILISHYPGAGYTNRKAINWYAKTDAYTWVNYSFSFSARHFFERFRNWDGRTYVLRENSLGQRGQYFNYSPTVTLLHRLLNPSESLEIPRSSLRHVQDQDARGWVNFIEHPDQPRLLSQRPKVRDQAYASLLKFLFTSPGVPCFCMVLKPIWRFLTTLIIKVAMVWVGSPLICL
;
A
#
# COMPACT_ATOMS: atom_id res chain seq x y z
N MET A 1 -2.52 16.03 -10.51
CA MET A 1 -3.63 15.08 -10.68
C MET A 1 -4.83 15.71 -11.40
N ILE A 2 -5.36 16.82 -10.90
CA ILE A 2 -6.58 17.51 -11.40
C ILE A 2 -6.62 17.61 -12.93
N GLN A 3 -5.53 18.05 -13.57
CA GLN A 3 -5.40 18.19 -15.02
C GLN A 3 -5.58 16.89 -15.84
N LYS A 4 -5.59 15.72 -15.20
CA LYS A 4 -5.74 14.41 -15.85
C LYS A 4 -7.07 13.74 -15.54
N LEU A 5 -7.96 14.36 -14.76
CA LEU A 5 -9.21 13.73 -14.38
C LEU A 5 -10.11 13.39 -15.58
N ASP A 6 -10.17 14.24 -16.60
CA ASP A 6 -10.91 13.94 -17.84
C ASP A 6 -10.34 12.70 -18.56
N TYR A 7 -9.02 12.58 -18.60
CA TYR A 7 -8.36 11.39 -19.18
C TYR A 7 -8.71 10.12 -18.39
N LEU A 8 -8.70 10.20 -17.06
CA LEU A 8 -9.02 9.08 -16.19
C LEU A 8 -10.50 8.69 -16.30
N GLN A 9 -11.40 9.67 -16.35
CA GLN A 9 -12.82 9.43 -16.58
C GLN A 9 -13.06 8.76 -17.93
N ASN A 10 -12.40 9.23 -19.01
CA ASN A 10 -12.50 8.63 -20.34
C ASN A 10 -11.97 7.20 -20.40
N LEU A 11 -11.01 6.84 -19.53
CA LEU A 11 -10.57 5.45 -19.37
C LEU A 11 -11.58 4.58 -18.62
N GLY A 12 -12.60 5.16 -17.98
CA GLY A 12 -13.57 4.46 -17.15
C GLY A 12 -13.16 4.32 -15.67
N VAL A 13 -12.21 5.15 -15.21
CA VAL A 13 -11.78 5.17 -13.81
C VAL A 13 -12.91 5.65 -12.91
N THR A 14 -13.16 4.93 -11.82
CA THR A 14 -14.20 5.29 -10.84
C THR A 14 -13.63 5.59 -9.46
N LYS A 15 -12.37 5.19 -9.20
CA LYS A 15 -11.68 5.41 -7.93
C LYS A 15 -10.19 5.69 -8.15
N LEU A 16 -9.65 6.64 -7.39
CA LEU A 16 -8.21 6.91 -7.29
C LEU A 16 -7.75 6.57 -5.88
N ILE A 17 -6.63 5.88 -5.78
CA ILE A 17 -5.90 5.68 -4.53
C ILE A 17 -4.64 6.52 -4.67
N LEU A 18 -4.57 7.59 -3.88
CA LEU A 18 -3.40 8.46 -3.84
C LEU A 18 -2.35 7.81 -2.95
N SER A 19 -1.07 7.97 -3.29
CA SER A 19 0.02 7.76 -2.32
C SER A 19 -0.25 8.58 -1.06
N PRO A 20 0.37 8.25 0.08
CA PRO A 20 0.21 9.04 1.29
C PRO A 20 0.43 10.52 0.98
N VAL A 21 -0.59 11.32 1.32
CA VAL A 21 -0.60 12.76 1.10
C VAL A 21 -0.30 13.51 2.39
N GLN A 22 -0.18 12.79 3.51
CA GLN A 22 0.11 13.37 4.81
C GLN A 22 1.50 14.02 4.81
N ASP A 23 1.77 14.90 5.76
CA ASP A 23 3.07 15.57 5.80
C ASP A 23 4.18 14.57 6.20
N HIS A 24 5.24 14.52 5.38
CA HIS A 24 6.37 13.61 5.56
C HIS A 24 7.63 14.31 6.04
N ALA A 25 8.56 13.53 6.57
CA ALA A 25 9.82 14.04 7.09
C ALA A 25 10.63 14.78 6.01
N ASN A 26 11.14 15.92 6.42
CA ASN A 26 12.07 16.73 5.65
C ASN A 26 13.49 16.24 5.90
N GLY A 27 14.07 15.71 4.83
CA GLY A 27 15.42 15.20 4.89
C GLY A 27 15.76 14.27 3.75
N MET A 28 16.99 13.78 3.81
CA MET A 28 17.50 12.82 2.86
C MET A 28 18.49 11.87 3.52
N ILE A 29 18.53 10.65 3.02
CA ILE A 29 19.53 9.65 3.34
C ILE A 29 20.39 9.47 2.09
N TYR A 30 21.70 9.62 2.25
CA TYR A 30 22.67 9.26 1.23
C TYR A 30 23.31 7.92 1.60
N ASP A 31 23.24 6.97 0.68
CA ASP A 31 23.89 5.68 0.81
C ASP A 31 24.62 5.37 -0.51
N PRO A 32 25.95 5.56 -0.58
CA PRO A 32 26.71 5.32 -1.79
C PRO A 32 26.78 3.84 -2.19
N GLY A 33 26.48 2.92 -1.26
CA GLY A 33 26.42 1.49 -1.52
C GLY A 33 25.09 1.03 -2.12
N ARG A 34 24.04 1.88 -2.08
CA ARG A 34 22.74 1.56 -2.68
C ARG A 34 22.80 1.67 -4.19
N SER A 35 22.44 0.59 -4.86
CA SER A 35 22.21 0.54 -6.30
C SER A 35 20.79 0.05 -6.59
N TRP A 36 19.77 0.83 -6.18
CA TRP A 36 18.35 0.51 -6.41
C TRP A 36 17.89 0.77 -7.85
N TYR A 37 18.71 0.39 -8.83
CA TYR A 37 18.28 0.44 -10.23
C TYR A 37 17.47 -0.81 -10.56
N LEU A 38 16.16 -0.64 -10.71
CA LEU A 38 15.26 -1.63 -11.30
C LEU A 38 15.34 -1.62 -12.84
N HIS A 39 16.54 -1.46 -13.40
CA HIS A 39 16.80 -1.56 -14.83
C HIS A 39 17.82 -2.67 -15.09
N THR A 40 17.38 -3.74 -15.75
CA THR A 40 18.28 -4.83 -16.22
C THR A 40 19.26 -4.37 -17.30
N SER A 41 19.03 -3.19 -17.87
CA SER A 41 19.92 -2.51 -18.81
C SER A 41 19.62 -1.01 -18.77
N VAL A 42 20.60 -0.20 -18.38
CA VAL A 42 20.59 1.25 -18.63
C VAL A 42 20.74 1.41 -20.14
N ALA A 43 19.83 2.13 -20.81
CA ALA A 43 20.05 2.47 -22.21
C ALA A 43 21.36 3.26 -22.28
N GLY A 44 22.30 2.89 -23.16
CA GLY A 44 23.65 3.48 -23.23
C GLY A 44 23.73 4.98 -23.53
N ASN A 45 22.60 5.71 -23.49
CA ASN A 45 22.52 7.16 -23.61
C ASN A 45 22.07 7.85 -22.29
N ASP A 46 21.76 7.10 -21.22
CA ASP A 46 21.44 7.62 -19.87
C ASP A 46 22.71 7.83 -19.00
N GLU A 47 23.85 8.03 -19.65
CA GLU A 47 25.20 7.95 -19.04
C GLU A 47 25.61 9.08 -18.09
N ASN A 48 24.70 9.94 -17.61
CA ASN A 48 25.06 11.01 -16.68
C ASN A 48 24.13 11.06 -15.45
N ILE A 49 23.90 9.91 -14.81
CA ILE A 49 23.35 9.93 -13.46
C ILE A 49 24.48 10.32 -12.51
N ASP A 50 24.34 11.47 -11.86
CA ASP A 50 25.25 11.90 -10.81
C ASP A 50 25.29 10.82 -9.70
N PRO A 51 26.46 10.25 -9.39
CA PRO A 51 26.60 9.25 -8.32
C PRO A 51 26.07 9.72 -6.96
N PHE A 52 26.01 11.03 -6.72
CA PHE A 52 25.37 11.58 -5.54
C PHE A 52 23.85 11.34 -5.56
N TYR A 53 23.16 11.78 -6.61
CA TYR A 53 21.70 11.63 -6.72
C TYR A 53 21.26 10.16 -6.82
N ALA A 54 22.12 9.29 -7.37
CA ALA A 54 21.90 7.84 -7.38
C ALA A 54 21.78 7.22 -5.98
N GLY A 55 22.53 7.77 -5.01
CA GLY A 55 22.56 7.28 -3.63
C GLY A 55 21.57 7.98 -2.70
N ILE A 56 20.80 8.94 -3.18
CA ILE A 56 19.86 9.71 -2.36
C ILE A 56 18.51 9.01 -2.26
N SER A 57 17.96 8.98 -1.04
CA SER A 57 16.58 8.65 -0.76
C SER A 57 15.92 9.80 0.02
N THR A 58 14.73 10.19 -0.41
CA THR A 58 13.87 11.16 0.27
C THR A 58 12.49 10.53 0.53
N SER A 59 11.62 11.25 1.21
CA SER A 59 10.25 10.86 1.55
C SER A 59 9.27 10.83 0.37
N PHE A 60 9.71 10.94 -0.90
CA PHE A 60 8.83 11.03 -2.07
C PHE A 60 7.84 9.85 -2.23
N GLN A 61 8.13 8.71 -1.61
CA GLN A 61 7.27 7.54 -1.57
C GLN A 61 6.03 7.69 -0.66
N GLY A 62 6.09 8.58 0.33
CA GLY A 62 5.01 8.82 1.29
C GLY A 62 4.98 7.94 2.54
N HIS A 63 6.04 7.18 2.87
CA HIS A 63 6.04 6.32 4.09
C HIS A 63 6.96 6.83 5.21
N TRP A 64 7.30 8.12 5.19
CA TRP A 64 8.06 8.77 6.28
C TRP A 64 7.19 9.82 6.97
N THR A 65 5.98 9.45 7.37
CA THR A 65 4.96 10.37 7.90
C THR A 65 5.43 11.02 9.20
N LYS A 66 5.24 12.34 9.32
CA LYS A 66 5.51 13.11 10.53
C LYS A 66 4.25 13.79 11.09
N ASP A 67 3.26 14.11 10.25
CA ASP A 67 2.01 14.75 10.68
C ASP A 67 0.81 14.21 9.89
N TRP A 68 -0.08 13.49 10.56
CA TRP A 68 -1.25 12.89 9.93
C TRP A 68 -2.40 13.86 9.70
N TYR A 69 -2.30 15.12 10.16
CA TYR A 69 -3.35 16.14 10.10
C TYR A 69 -3.07 17.25 9.08
N GLU A 70 -2.07 17.05 8.25
CA GLU A 70 -1.55 18.04 7.32
C GLU A 70 -1.26 17.39 5.96
N LEU A 71 -1.35 18.16 4.87
CA LEU A 71 -0.97 17.75 3.52
C LEU A 71 0.53 17.99 3.31
N ASP A 72 1.31 17.09 2.74
CA ASP A 72 2.73 17.34 2.42
C ASP A 72 2.90 18.62 1.58
N GLU A 73 3.86 19.48 1.94
CA GLU A 73 4.11 20.75 1.24
C GLU A 73 4.37 20.59 -0.26
N HIS A 74 4.90 19.45 -0.70
CA HIS A 74 5.17 19.19 -2.13
C HIS A 74 3.90 18.95 -2.94
N PHE A 75 2.74 18.74 -2.28
CA PHE A 75 1.43 18.60 -2.93
C PHE A 75 0.57 19.86 -2.85
N ARG A 76 0.98 20.86 -2.07
CA ARG A 76 0.26 22.14 -1.89
C ARG A 76 0.43 23.06 -3.10
N ASP A 77 -0.44 24.06 -3.23
CA ASP A 77 -0.15 25.18 -4.12
C ASP A 77 0.94 26.04 -3.45
N PRO A 78 2.03 26.40 -4.15
CA PRO A 78 3.06 27.28 -3.59
C PRO A 78 2.55 28.67 -3.16
N THR A 79 1.34 29.04 -3.59
CA THR A 79 0.67 30.30 -3.23
C THR A 79 -0.32 30.16 -2.07
N ASP A 80 -0.54 28.95 -1.56
CA ASP A 80 -1.42 28.72 -0.40
C ASP A 80 -0.87 29.50 0.81
N GLU A 81 -1.71 30.38 1.38
CA GLU A 81 -1.41 31.03 2.65
C GLU A 81 -1.54 30.00 3.80
N GLU A 82 -0.97 30.29 4.98
CA GLU A 82 -0.96 29.37 6.13
C GLU A 82 -2.35 28.85 6.54
N ALA A 83 -3.44 29.55 6.16
CA ALA A 83 -4.81 29.21 6.48
C ALA A 83 -5.49 28.22 5.50
N ASP A 84 -5.02 28.07 4.25
CA ASP A 84 -5.67 27.24 3.21
C ASP A 84 -4.76 26.11 2.68
N ARG A 85 -4.01 25.47 3.59
CA ARG A 85 -3.00 24.45 3.25
C ARG A 85 -3.56 23.15 2.67
N LEU A 86 -4.89 23.00 2.66
CA LEU A 86 -5.60 21.80 2.19
C LEU A 86 -6.51 22.09 0.98
N GLY A 87 -6.59 23.34 0.52
CA GLY A 87 -7.51 23.78 -0.53
C GLY A 87 -7.33 23.03 -1.85
N VAL A 88 -6.09 22.75 -2.24
CA VAL A 88 -5.80 21.97 -3.46
C VAL A 88 -6.33 20.54 -3.39
N LEU A 89 -6.34 19.91 -2.21
CA LEU A 89 -6.90 18.58 -2.02
C LEU A 89 -8.42 18.63 -2.06
N ALA A 90 -9.06 19.61 -1.42
CA ALA A 90 -10.51 19.82 -1.52
C ALA A 90 -10.95 20.00 -2.99
N ASN A 91 -10.23 20.84 -3.75
CA ASN A 91 -10.46 21.03 -5.18
C ASN A 91 -10.31 19.71 -5.97
N LEU A 92 -9.29 18.90 -5.66
CA LEU A 92 -9.14 17.58 -6.27
C LEU A 92 -10.34 16.66 -5.98
N LEU A 93 -10.83 16.64 -4.74
CA LEU A 93 -11.99 15.83 -4.36
C LEU A 93 -13.25 16.27 -5.13
N ASP A 94 -13.49 17.58 -5.22
CA ASP A 94 -14.66 18.14 -5.90
C ASP A 94 -14.60 17.87 -7.41
N GLU A 95 -13.48 18.16 -8.06
CA GLU A 95 -13.28 17.91 -9.49
C GLU A 95 -13.31 16.41 -9.83
N ALA A 96 -12.81 15.53 -8.95
CA ALA A 96 -12.93 14.09 -9.14
C ALA A 96 -14.39 13.63 -8.96
N GLY A 97 -15.07 14.14 -7.93
CA GLY A 97 -16.45 13.80 -7.61
C GLY A 97 -17.44 14.18 -8.71
N THR A 98 -17.29 15.37 -9.31
CA THR A 98 -18.11 15.80 -10.47
C THR A 98 -17.97 14.87 -11.68
N ARG A 99 -16.88 14.09 -11.75
CA ARG A 99 -16.61 13.08 -12.79
C ARG A 99 -17.00 11.67 -12.38
N GLY A 100 -17.58 11.48 -11.20
CA GLY A 100 -17.92 10.16 -10.65
C GLY A 100 -16.70 9.39 -10.13
N ILE A 101 -15.59 10.08 -9.86
CA ILE A 101 -14.34 9.49 -9.38
C ILE A 101 -14.23 9.73 -7.87
N GLY A 102 -14.27 8.66 -7.07
CA GLY A 102 -13.99 8.74 -5.64
C GLY A 102 -12.50 8.70 -5.36
N VAL A 103 -12.04 9.34 -4.29
CA VAL A 103 -10.62 9.38 -3.89
C VAL A 103 -10.45 8.64 -2.58
N LEU A 104 -9.52 7.69 -2.54
CA LEU A 104 -9.05 7.03 -1.34
C LEU A 104 -7.65 7.56 -1.00
N LEU A 105 -7.38 7.73 0.29
CA LEU A 105 -6.05 8.09 0.77
C LEU A 105 -5.31 6.85 1.25
N GLU A 106 -4.07 6.67 0.79
CA GLU A 106 -3.16 5.75 1.42
C GLU A 106 -2.67 6.33 2.75
N MET A 107 -2.63 5.50 3.80
CA MET A 107 -2.14 5.89 5.13
C MET A 107 -1.28 4.79 5.72
N ASP A 108 -0.07 5.16 6.13
CA ASP A 108 0.76 4.37 7.04
C ASP A 108 0.48 4.83 8.47
N LEU A 109 0.11 3.89 9.34
CA LEU A 109 -0.21 4.13 10.75
C LEU A 109 0.76 3.38 11.69
N ASN A 110 1.76 2.70 11.12
CA ASN A 110 2.66 1.81 11.84
C ASN A 110 3.84 2.60 12.40
N SER A 111 4.46 3.41 11.56
CA SER A 111 5.72 4.07 11.87
C SER A 111 5.73 5.55 11.49
N THR A 112 6.76 6.26 11.93
CA THR A 112 6.98 7.66 11.56
C THR A 112 8.01 7.78 10.43
N SER A 113 9.19 8.29 10.74
CA SER A 113 10.22 8.63 9.77
C SER A 113 11.60 8.22 10.26
N PRO A 114 12.59 8.09 9.36
CA PRO A 114 13.94 7.70 9.74
C PRO A 114 14.55 8.61 10.80
N VAL A 115 15.49 8.03 11.54
CA VAL A 115 16.20 8.68 12.63
C VAL A 115 17.69 8.65 12.33
N ARG A 116 18.40 9.73 12.71
CA ARG A 116 19.85 9.76 12.56
C ARG A 116 20.50 8.78 13.54
N ASN A 117 21.39 7.94 13.02
CA ASN A 117 22.22 7.05 13.83
C ASN A 117 23.39 7.77 14.49
N ARG A 118 23.84 8.87 13.88
CA ARG A 118 24.97 9.71 14.34
C ARG A 118 24.47 11.14 14.55
N GLN A 119 24.83 11.73 15.68
CA GLN A 119 24.39 13.08 16.03
C GLN A 119 25.40 14.15 15.64
N ASP A 120 26.67 13.78 15.56
CA ASP A 120 27.77 14.56 15.02
C ASP A 120 27.67 14.70 13.49
N TYR A 121 27.95 15.91 12.99
CA TYR A 121 28.10 16.16 11.56
C TYR A 121 29.59 16.14 11.22
N GLU A 122 29.95 15.19 10.37
CA GLU A 122 31.26 15.16 9.73
C GLU A 122 31.19 15.87 8.37
N PRO A 123 32.31 16.41 7.85
CA PRO A 123 32.36 16.88 6.47
C PRO A 123 31.90 15.79 5.51
N PHE A 124 31.04 16.15 4.56
CA PHE A 124 30.47 15.20 3.59
C PHE A 124 31.57 14.49 2.79
N GLN A 125 31.45 13.17 2.69
CA GLN A 125 32.33 12.32 1.89
C GLN A 125 31.49 11.41 0.99
N LEU A 126 31.72 11.47 -0.32
CA LEU A 126 30.96 10.71 -1.31
C LEU A 126 30.99 9.19 -1.07
N GLN A 127 32.01 8.66 -0.40
CA GLN A 127 32.13 7.21 -0.16
C GLN A 127 31.47 6.75 1.15
N LYS A 128 30.86 7.67 1.91
CA LYS A 128 30.29 7.39 3.24
C LYS A 128 28.81 7.73 3.25
N GLY A 129 28.01 6.82 3.80
CA GLY A 129 26.58 7.07 4.00
C GLY A 129 26.34 8.17 5.03
N GLU A 130 25.42 9.08 4.73
CA GLU A 130 25.07 10.22 5.57
C GLU A 130 23.56 10.39 5.68
N GLN A 131 23.11 10.96 6.81
CA GLN A 131 21.69 11.13 7.12
C GLN A 131 21.45 12.58 7.55
N TRP A 132 20.66 13.31 6.76
CA TRP A 132 20.20 14.66 7.07
C TRP A 132 18.71 14.61 7.35
N LEU A 133 18.34 14.25 8.58
CA LEU A 133 16.95 14.09 9.01
C LEU A 133 16.72 15.08 10.15
N ILE A 134 15.85 16.07 9.92
CA ILE A 134 15.59 17.13 10.89
C ILE A 134 14.54 16.65 11.91
N ASP A 135 13.53 15.95 11.42
CA ASP A 135 12.39 15.47 12.23
C ASP A 135 12.78 14.31 13.15
N ASN A 136 13.77 13.50 12.77
CA ASN A 136 14.30 12.39 13.58
C ASN A 136 13.21 11.48 14.19
N GLY A 137 12.21 11.09 13.40
CA GLY A 137 11.13 10.22 13.86
C GLY A 137 10.06 10.91 14.73
N ALA A 138 10.09 12.23 14.84
CA ALA A 138 9.11 12.96 15.64
C ALA A 138 7.70 12.95 15.04
N VAL A 139 6.71 13.09 15.91
CA VAL A 139 5.29 13.24 15.58
C VAL A 139 4.86 14.69 15.79
N TYR A 140 4.11 15.21 14.84
CA TYR A 140 3.56 16.56 14.83
C TYR A 140 2.03 16.53 14.73
N GLN A 141 1.39 17.62 15.12
CA GLN A 141 0.00 17.88 14.83
C GLN A 141 -0.18 19.30 14.32
N ARG A 142 -0.52 19.43 13.04
CA ARG A 142 -0.62 20.72 12.33
C ARG A 142 0.62 21.58 12.55
N GLY A 143 1.80 20.97 12.39
CA GLY A 143 3.10 21.61 12.55
C GLY A 143 3.58 21.82 14.00
N GLN A 144 2.76 21.51 15.01
CA GLN A 144 3.20 21.56 16.41
C GLN A 144 3.85 20.24 16.80
N LEU A 145 5.08 20.28 17.34
CA LEU A 145 5.75 19.09 17.84
C LEU A 145 4.95 18.49 18.99
N LEU A 146 4.49 17.27 18.82
CA LEU A 146 3.66 16.55 19.81
C LEU A 146 4.50 15.54 20.59
N ALA A 147 5.30 14.72 19.90
CA ALA A 147 6.17 13.74 20.53
C ALA A 147 7.51 13.62 19.77
N PRO A 148 8.65 14.03 20.37
CA PRO A 148 9.95 13.75 19.78
C PRO A 148 10.30 12.26 19.97
N TYR A 149 10.88 11.62 18.95
CA TYR A 149 11.50 10.30 19.15
C TYR A 149 12.92 10.40 19.73
N ILE A 150 13.62 11.51 19.50
CA ILE A 150 14.87 11.86 20.21
C ILE A 150 14.74 13.28 20.74
N ASP A 151 14.93 13.46 22.04
CA ASP A 151 15.06 14.78 22.64
C ASP A 151 16.35 15.46 22.16
N ARG A 152 16.24 16.67 21.61
CA ARG A 152 17.39 17.37 21.01
C ARG A 152 18.40 17.89 22.03
N LEU A 153 18.01 18.05 23.30
CA LEU A 153 18.84 18.59 24.37
C LEU A 153 19.43 17.48 25.23
N THR A 154 18.61 16.52 25.66
CA THR A 154 19.02 15.44 26.57
C THR A 154 19.50 14.20 25.82
N LEU A 155 19.19 14.09 24.53
CA LEU A 155 19.44 12.92 23.68
C LEU A 155 18.69 11.66 24.15
N GLU A 156 17.72 11.84 25.04
CA GLU A 156 16.82 10.79 25.48
C GLU A 156 15.98 10.29 24.31
N ARG A 157 15.89 8.97 24.18
CA ARG A 157 15.03 8.34 23.17
C ARG A 157 13.63 8.19 23.74
N ASP A 158 12.66 8.60 22.95
CA ASP A 158 11.23 8.53 23.23
C ASP A 158 10.85 9.01 24.65
N PRO A 159 11.13 10.28 24.99
CA PRO A 159 10.79 10.82 26.31
C PRO A 159 9.27 10.87 26.56
N ALA A 160 8.47 10.90 25.50
CA ALA A 160 7.01 10.88 25.59
C ALA A 160 6.45 9.45 25.74
N GLY A 161 7.26 8.43 25.48
CA GLY A 161 6.87 7.02 25.52
C GLY A 161 5.94 6.61 24.38
N TRP A 162 5.91 7.31 23.25
CA TRP A 162 4.97 7.08 22.14
C TRP A 162 5.30 5.87 21.26
N PHE A 163 6.50 5.29 21.41
CA PHE A 163 7.01 4.28 20.50
C PHE A 163 7.25 2.95 21.22
N HIS A 164 7.21 1.86 20.46
CA HIS A 164 7.69 0.59 20.98
C HIS A 164 9.20 0.66 21.23
N LYS A 165 9.66 -0.08 22.24
CA LYS A 165 11.09 -0.27 22.44
C LYS A 165 11.66 -0.97 21.19
N PRO A 166 12.85 -0.57 20.69
CA PRO A 166 13.46 -1.17 19.52
C PRO A 166 13.44 -2.70 19.56
N LEU A 167 12.75 -3.29 18.58
CA LEU A 167 12.60 -4.72 18.42
C LEU A 167 12.80 -5.07 16.94
N GLU A 168 13.78 -5.92 16.66
CA GLU A 168 14.06 -6.37 15.30
C GLU A 168 13.12 -7.52 14.89
N ILE A 169 12.63 -7.47 13.65
CA ILE A 169 11.80 -8.52 13.08
C ILE A 169 12.69 -9.61 12.49
N ASN A 170 12.77 -10.76 13.17
CA ASN A 170 13.39 -11.94 12.57
C ASN A 170 12.40 -12.65 11.64
N TYR A 171 12.46 -12.33 10.35
CA TYR A 171 11.61 -12.94 9.32
C TYR A 171 11.78 -14.46 9.16
N SER A 172 12.86 -15.06 9.68
CA SER A 172 13.05 -16.52 9.68
C SER A 172 12.25 -17.22 10.79
N HIS A 173 12.00 -16.53 11.90
CA HIS A 173 11.31 -17.06 13.08
C HIS A 173 10.37 -16.01 13.66
N VAL A 174 9.37 -15.65 12.86
CA VAL A 174 8.47 -14.54 13.17
C VAL A 174 7.42 -14.92 14.23
N THR A 175 7.35 -14.12 15.29
CA THR A 175 6.28 -14.18 16.31
C THR A 175 5.25 -13.07 16.08
N GLU A 176 4.05 -13.20 16.64
CA GLU A 176 3.00 -12.16 16.57
C GLU A 176 3.49 -10.83 17.14
N LYS A 177 4.08 -10.87 18.35
CA LYS A 177 4.69 -9.70 18.99
C LYS A 177 5.78 -9.04 18.12
N MET A 178 6.61 -9.83 17.44
CA MET A 178 7.63 -9.28 16.54
C MET A 178 7.03 -8.59 15.33
N LEU A 179 5.89 -9.08 14.82
CA LEU A 179 5.22 -8.41 13.71
C LEU A 179 4.63 -7.09 14.18
N GLU A 180 3.87 -7.11 15.28
CA GLU A 180 3.05 -5.99 15.76
C GLU A 180 3.82 -4.90 16.54
N GLN A 181 5.04 -5.17 16.99
CA GLN A 181 5.82 -4.23 17.82
C GLN A 181 7.26 -4.06 17.30
N GLY A 182 7.55 -4.63 16.13
CA GLY A 182 8.87 -4.65 15.54
C GLY A 182 9.06 -3.51 14.56
N GLN A 183 10.27 -2.98 14.49
CA GLN A 183 10.58 -1.87 13.60
C GLN A 183 10.67 -2.35 12.13
N VAL A 184 9.67 -1.99 11.33
CA VAL A 184 9.71 -2.13 9.87
C VAL A 184 10.72 -1.14 9.31
N ASP A 185 11.66 -1.60 8.48
CA ASP A 185 12.73 -0.79 7.88
C ASP A 185 13.54 0.08 8.86
N GLN A 186 13.64 -0.36 10.13
CA GLN A 186 14.29 0.37 11.23
C GLN A 186 13.62 1.71 11.57
N LEU A 187 12.41 1.95 11.09
CA LEU A 187 11.63 3.14 11.43
C LEU A 187 11.15 3.06 12.90
N PRO A 188 11.00 4.20 13.59
CA PRO A 188 10.35 4.24 14.89
C PRO A 188 8.92 3.72 14.80
N ASP A 189 8.66 2.65 15.55
CA ASP A 189 7.39 1.93 15.55
C ASP A 189 6.45 2.54 16.59
N LEU A 190 5.32 3.09 16.16
CA LEU A 190 4.35 3.73 17.04
C LEU A 190 3.69 2.68 17.93
N ASN A 191 3.47 3.02 19.21
CA ASN A 191 2.80 2.12 20.14
C ASN A 191 1.31 2.43 20.25
N GLN A 192 0.49 1.76 19.43
CA GLN A 192 -0.95 1.98 19.40
C GLN A 192 -1.69 1.43 20.63
N ASP A 193 -1.02 0.71 21.55
CA ASP A 193 -1.60 0.31 22.83
C ASP A 193 -1.65 1.48 23.83
N ILE A 194 -0.90 2.55 23.55
CA ILE A 194 -0.92 3.77 24.36
C ILE A 194 -2.17 4.58 23.99
N PRO A 195 -3.04 4.91 24.96
CA PRO A 195 -4.30 5.60 24.67
C PRO A 195 -4.14 6.91 23.91
N GLU A 196 -3.06 7.65 24.14
CA GLU A 196 -2.78 8.91 23.46
C GLU A 196 -2.45 8.71 21.98
N VAL A 197 -1.52 7.78 21.67
CA VAL A 197 -1.14 7.42 20.30
C VAL A 197 -2.34 6.85 19.54
N ARG A 198 -3.07 5.93 20.18
CA ARG A 198 -4.29 5.32 19.65
C ARG A 198 -5.31 6.38 19.26
N ARG A 199 -5.61 7.31 20.18
CA ARG A 199 -6.55 8.39 19.95
C ARG A 199 -6.06 9.32 18.84
N TYR A 200 -4.79 9.70 18.84
CA TYR A 200 -4.21 10.56 17.82
C TYR A 200 -4.39 10.00 16.40
N LEU A 201 -4.12 8.71 16.19
CA LEU A 201 -4.27 8.07 14.88
C LEU A 201 -5.75 7.90 14.49
N LEU A 202 -6.62 7.48 15.42
CA LEU A 202 -8.05 7.36 15.16
C LEU A 202 -8.68 8.72 14.84
N ASP A 203 -8.30 9.78 15.54
CA ASP A 203 -8.77 11.13 15.28
C ASP A 203 -8.27 11.68 13.92
N ALA A 204 -7.12 11.19 13.42
CA ALA A 204 -6.66 11.50 12.07
C ALA A 204 -7.56 10.86 11.01
N ILE A 205 -8.01 9.62 11.23
CA ILE A 205 -9.03 8.97 10.38
C ILE A 205 -10.32 9.79 10.37
N ARG A 206 -10.79 10.24 11.54
CA ARG A 206 -11.97 11.11 11.65
C ARG A 206 -11.76 12.41 10.88
N PHE A 207 -10.60 13.04 11.04
CA PHE A 207 -10.27 14.28 10.37
C PHE A 207 -10.38 14.15 8.85
N TRP A 208 -9.74 13.14 8.26
CA TRP A 208 -9.78 12.95 6.80
C TRP A 208 -11.16 12.58 6.29
N LEU A 209 -11.91 11.70 6.98
CA LEU A 209 -13.29 11.40 6.57
C LEU A 209 -14.22 12.60 6.68
N THR A 210 -13.92 13.56 7.57
CA THR A 210 -14.75 14.76 7.80
C THR A 210 -14.30 15.99 7.03
N PHE A 211 -13.09 15.97 6.47
CA PHE A 211 -12.40 17.11 5.88
C PHE A 211 -13.24 17.88 4.83
N ASN A 212 -13.85 17.18 3.86
CA ASN A 212 -14.62 17.80 2.77
C ASN A 212 -16.09 17.32 2.71
N GLN A 213 -16.68 16.97 3.85
CA GLN A 213 -18.04 16.38 3.90
C GLN A 213 -19.16 17.30 3.41
N ARG A 214 -18.95 18.62 3.37
CA ARG A 214 -19.95 19.57 2.85
C ARG A 214 -20.02 19.60 1.32
N SER A 215 -19.05 18.99 0.64
CA SER A 215 -18.99 18.85 -0.81
C SER A 215 -18.76 17.36 -1.14
N ILE A 216 -17.56 16.99 -1.60
CA ILE A 216 -17.21 15.60 -1.91
C ILE A 216 -16.22 15.05 -0.87
N PRO A 217 -16.62 14.10 0.00
CA PRO A 217 -15.71 13.52 0.98
C PRO A 217 -14.69 12.57 0.35
N ILE A 218 -13.67 12.22 1.14
CA ILE A 218 -12.80 11.08 0.85
C ILE A 218 -13.65 9.81 0.88
N ALA A 219 -13.49 8.94 -0.12
CA ALA A 219 -14.26 7.70 -0.28
C ALA A 219 -13.78 6.56 0.62
N GLY A 220 -12.63 6.72 1.28
CA GLY A 220 -12.07 5.75 2.21
C GLY A 220 -10.54 5.72 2.17
N PHE A 221 -9.98 4.59 2.59
CA PHE A 221 -8.55 4.46 2.85
C PHE A 221 -7.95 3.21 2.24
N TYR A 222 -6.66 3.30 1.97
CA TYR A 222 -5.79 2.18 1.67
C TYR A 222 -4.72 2.12 2.78
N PHE A 223 -4.68 1.04 3.55
CA PHE A 223 -3.77 0.88 4.67
C PHE A 223 -2.64 -0.08 4.32
N ASN A 224 -1.40 0.36 4.52
CA ASN A 224 -0.23 -0.51 4.46
C ASN A 224 0.05 -1.14 5.82
N ASP A 225 0.95 -2.13 5.80
CA ASP A 225 1.56 -2.70 7.00
C ASP A 225 0.55 -3.23 8.02
N ILE A 226 -0.57 -3.74 7.52
CA ILE A 226 -1.63 -4.37 8.33
C ILE A 226 -1.10 -5.37 9.37
N PRO A 227 -0.19 -6.31 9.03
CA PRO A 227 0.29 -7.26 10.03
C PRO A 227 1.18 -6.64 11.11
N HIS A 228 1.60 -5.39 10.95
CA HIS A 228 2.52 -4.69 11.85
C HIS A 228 1.83 -3.86 12.92
N ILE A 229 0.50 -3.77 12.87
CA ILE A 229 -0.32 -3.12 13.91
C ILE A 229 -1.29 -4.14 14.49
N SER A 230 -1.54 -4.04 15.80
CA SER A 230 -2.43 -4.98 16.50
C SER A 230 -3.84 -5.02 15.90
N LEU A 231 -4.41 -6.23 15.84
CA LEU A 231 -5.77 -6.44 15.32
C LEU A 231 -6.81 -5.58 16.07
N ASP A 232 -6.65 -5.39 17.37
CA ASP A 232 -7.59 -4.61 18.17
C ASP A 232 -7.61 -3.13 17.75
N PHE A 233 -6.47 -2.56 17.33
CA PHE A 233 -6.45 -1.21 16.76
C PHE A 233 -7.24 -1.13 15.45
N TRP A 234 -7.06 -2.11 14.56
CA TRP A 234 -7.80 -2.14 13.30
C TRP A 234 -9.31 -2.27 13.51
N LYS A 235 -9.76 -3.02 14.51
CA LYS A 235 -11.19 -3.08 14.87
C LYS A 235 -11.73 -1.75 15.38
N ASP A 236 -10.96 -1.05 16.20
CA ASP A 236 -11.35 0.29 16.65
C ASP A 236 -11.41 1.25 15.46
N LEU A 237 -10.44 1.21 14.55
CA LEU A 237 -10.41 2.02 13.33
C LEU A 237 -11.63 1.74 12.44
N GLU A 238 -11.95 0.47 12.22
CA GLU A 238 -13.12 0.03 11.47
C GLU A 238 -14.41 0.59 12.09
N SER A 239 -14.57 0.46 13.42
CA SER A 239 -15.72 1.01 14.13
C SER A 239 -15.82 2.53 13.99
N VAL A 240 -14.68 3.23 14.10
CA VAL A 240 -14.61 4.69 13.92
C VAL A 240 -15.01 5.10 12.51
N ALA A 241 -14.46 4.46 11.49
CA ALA A 241 -14.72 4.79 10.09
C ALA A 241 -16.19 4.55 9.73
N LEU A 242 -16.73 3.39 10.07
CA LEU A 242 -18.14 3.03 9.81
C LEU A 242 -19.14 3.90 10.60
N SER A 243 -18.74 4.43 11.76
CA SER A 243 -19.58 5.36 12.52
C SER A 243 -19.73 6.73 11.85
N ILE A 244 -18.77 7.10 10.99
CA ILE A 244 -18.77 8.37 10.25
C ILE A 244 -19.42 8.19 8.89
N ASP A 245 -19.01 7.14 8.18
CA ASP A 245 -19.51 6.80 6.86
C ASP A 245 -19.68 5.28 6.74
N PRO A 246 -20.92 4.76 6.79
CA PRO A 246 -21.20 3.34 6.63
C PRO A 246 -20.78 2.75 5.27
N ASP A 247 -20.60 3.58 4.25
CA ASP A 247 -20.21 3.19 2.89
C ASP A 247 -18.69 3.37 2.64
N VAL A 248 -17.91 3.71 3.67
CA VAL A 248 -16.47 3.92 3.58
C VAL A 248 -15.74 2.68 3.05
N ILE A 249 -14.83 2.89 2.11
CA ILE A 249 -14.03 1.81 1.54
C ILE A 249 -12.73 1.65 2.34
N LEU A 250 -12.52 0.52 3.00
CA LEU A 250 -11.27 0.21 3.72
C LEU A 250 -10.51 -0.90 3.00
N ILE A 251 -9.42 -0.55 2.31
CA ILE A 251 -8.55 -1.49 1.61
C ILE A 251 -7.34 -1.79 2.50
N SER A 252 -7.13 -3.05 2.85
CA SER A 252 -6.02 -3.53 3.65
C SER A 252 -4.95 -4.17 2.74
N HIS A 253 -3.74 -3.61 2.74
CA HIS A 253 -2.56 -4.28 2.19
C HIS A 253 -1.97 -5.20 3.25
N TYR A 254 -2.26 -6.49 3.10
CA TYR A 254 -1.60 -7.54 3.86
C TYR A 254 -0.67 -8.27 2.90
N PRO A 255 0.66 -8.24 3.10
CA PRO A 255 1.62 -8.89 2.20
C PRO A 255 1.28 -10.37 1.94
N GLY A 256 1.11 -10.71 0.67
CA GLY A 256 0.75 -12.07 0.25
C GLY A 256 -0.70 -12.48 0.56
N ALA A 257 -1.61 -11.53 0.80
CA ALA A 257 -3.04 -11.78 0.97
C ALA A 257 -3.70 -12.54 -0.18
N GLY A 258 -4.87 -13.11 0.11
CA GLY A 258 -5.59 -14.03 -0.76
C GLY A 258 -5.74 -15.40 -0.11
N TYR A 259 -6.37 -16.34 -0.81
CA TYR A 259 -6.83 -17.59 -0.19
C TYR A 259 -5.70 -18.49 0.35
N THR A 260 -4.48 -18.37 -0.18
CA THR A 260 -3.34 -19.22 0.20
C THR A 260 -2.70 -18.79 1.52
N ASN A 261 -2.90 -17.55 1.97
CA ASN A 261 -2.29 -17.04 3.19
C ASN A 261 -3.24 -17.17 4.39
N ARG A 262 -3.05 -18.24 5.17
CA ARG A 262 -3.87 -18.54 6.35
C ARG A 262 -3.83 -17.45 7.43
N LYS A 263 -2.68 -16.77 7.62
CA LYS A 263 -2.58 -15.70 8.63
C LYS A 263 -3.42 -14.50 8.23
N ALA A 264 -3.33 -14.11 6.96
CA ALA A 264 -4.14 -13.05 6.40
C ALA A 264 -5.65 -13.40 6.49
N ILE A 265 -6.04 -14.63 6.14
CA ILE A 265 -7.44 -15.08 6.28
C ILE A 265 -7.90 -15.06 7.75
N ASN A 266 -7.06 -15.47 8.70
CA ASN A 266 -7.41 -15.44 10.11
C ASN A 266 -7.59 -14.01 10.64
N TRP A 267 -6.84 -13.04 10.11
CA TRP A 267 -7.03 -11.62 10.39
C TRP A 267 -8.35 -11.14 9.79
N TYR A 268 -8.58 -11.43 8.51
CA TYR A 268 -9.79 -11.07 7.77
C TYR A 268 -11.06 -11.63 8.43
N ALA A 269 -11.04 -12.88 8.91
CA ALA A 269 -12.19 -13.51 9.56
C ALA A 269 -12.56 -12.87 10.92
N LYS A 270 -11.74 -11.94 11.42
CA LYS A 270 -11.96 -11.22 12.68
C LYS A 270 -12.29 -9.74 12.46
N THR A 271 -12.42 -9.29 11.21
CA THR A 271 -12.85 -7.95 10.82
C THR A 271 -14.05 -8.06 9.86
N ASP A 272 -14.80 -6.98 9.69
CA ASP A 272 -16.10 -7.04 9.01
C ASP A 272 -16.14 -6.27 7.68
N ALA A 273 -15.49 -5.10 7.60
CA ALA A 273 -15.60 -4.15 6.49
C ALA A 273 -14.34 -4.05 5.60
N TYR A 274 -13.20 -4.56 6.06
CA TYR A 274 -11.98 -4.51 5.25
C TYR A 274 -12.08 -5.40 4.00
N THR A 275 -11.76 -4.81 2.85
CA THR A 275 -11.33 -5.56 1.67
C THR A 275 -9.81 -5.56 1.59
N TRP A 276 -9.20 -6.41 0.76
CA TRP A 276 -7.75 -6.49 0.69
C TRP A 276 -7.17 -6.57 -0.72
N VAL A 277 -5.85 -6.39 -0.78
CA VAL A 277 -5.05 -6.58 -1.99
C VAL A 277 -4.85 -8.08 -2.25
N ASN A 278 -5.33 -8.57 -3.39
CA ASN A 278 -5.37 -10.00 -3.71
C ASN A 278 -4.07 -10.46 -4.39
N TYR A 279 -3.02 -10.69 -3.60
CA TYR A 279 -1.74 -11.21 -4.10
C TYR A 279 -1.86 -12.60 -4.71
N SER A 280 -2.62 -13.49 -4.08
CA SER A 280 -2.79 -14.88 -4.53
C SER A 280 -3.31 -14.97 -5.97
N PHE A 281 -4.35 -14.19 -6.31
CA PHE A 281 -4.84 -14.10 -7.68
C PHE A 281 -3.85 -13.37 -8.59
N SER A 282 -3.39 -12.19 -8.17
CA SER A 282 -2.59 -11.28 -9.00
C SER A 282 -1.26 -11.90 -9.44
N PHE A 283 -0.55 -12.57 -8.51
CA PHE A 283 0.68 -13.29 -8.82
C PHE A 283 0.42 -14.52 -9.70
N SER A 284 -0.64 -15.28 -9.43
CA SER A 284 -1.00 -16.44 -10.27
C SER A 284 -1.33 -16.01 -11.70
N ALA A 285 -2.03 -14.89 -11.87
CA ALA A 285 -2.35 -14.32 -13.18
C ALA A 285 -1.09 -13.86 -13.91
N ARG A 286 -0.21 -13.08 -13.25
CA ARG A 286 1.09 -12.66 -13.82
C ARG A 286 1.89 -13.87 -14.30
N HIS A 287 2.08 -14.87 -13.43
CA HIS A 287 2.89 -16.05 -13.74
C HIS A 287 2.34 -16.88 -14.92
N PHE A 288 1.00 -17.01 -15.01
CA PHE A 288 0.35 -17.71 -16.11
C PHE A 288 0.62 -17.02 -17.45
N PHE A 289 0.34 -15.71 -17.54
CA PHE A 289 0.47 -14.96 -18.80
C PHE A 289 1.93 -14.68 -19.19
N GLU A 290 2.85 -14.60 -18.24
CA GLU A 290 4.29 -14.47 -18.52
C GLU A 290 4.96 -15.80 -18.91
N ARG A 291 4.22 -16.92 -18.83
CA ARG A 291 4.72 -18.29 -19.07
C ARG A 291 5.90 -18.65 -18.16
N PHE A 292 5.83 -18.28 -16.88
CA PHE A 292 6.92 -18.55 -15.94
C PHE A 292 7.06 -20.05 -15.70
N ARG A 293 8.08 -20.67 -16.32
CA ARG A 293 8.28 -22.13 -16.30
C ARG A 293 8.76 -22.69 -14.95
N ASN A 294 9.30 -21.82 -14.08
CA ASN A 294 9.73 -22.19 -12.72
C ASN A 294 8.61 -21.94 -11.69
N TRP A 295 7.45 -21.45 -12.13
CA TRP A 295 6.23 -21.53 -11.36
C TRP A 295 5.72 -22.97 -11.42
N ASP A 296 5.55 -23.65 -10.29
CA ASP A 296 4.83 -24.93 -10.25
C ASP A 296 3.31 -24.75 -10.57
N GLY A 297 2.88 -23.51 -10.79
CA GLY A 297 2.19 -22.98 -11.98
C GLY A 297 1.25 -23.81 -12.84
N ARG A 298 0.57 -24.76 -12.23
CA ARG A 298 -0.56 -25.42 -12.86
C ARG A 298 -1.70 -24.39 -12.99
N THR A 299 -2.32 -24.34 -14.17
CA THR A 299 -3.52 -23.55 -14.48
C THR A 299 -4.62 -23.66 -13.40
N TYR A 300 -4.62 -24.73 -12.60
CA TYR A 300 -5.55 -24.89 -11.49
C TYR A 300 -5.40 -23.79 -10.42
N VAL A 301 -4.20 -23.31 -10.05
CA VAL A 301 -4.09 -22.32 -8.94
C VAL A 301 -4.80 -21.02 -9.31
N LEU A 302 -4.57 -20.54 -10.53
CA LEU A 302 -5.29 -19.39 -11.09
C LEU A 302 -6.80 -19.68 -11.14
N ARG A 303 -7.19 -20.86 -11.65
CA ARG A 303 -8.59 -21.28 -11.72
C ARG A 303 -9.27 -21.30 -10.36
N GLU A 304 -8.68 -21.91 -9.34
CA GLU A 304 -9.27 -22.00 -8.00
C GLU A 304 -9.34 -20.62 -7.33
N ASN A 305 -8.34 -19.74 -7.56
CA ASN A 305 -8.42 -18.35 -7.09
C ASN A 305 -9.56 -17.58 -7.78
N SER A 306 -9.76 -17.78 -9.08
CA SER A 306 -10.87 -17.15 -9.84
C SER A 306 -12.24 -17.69 -9.43
N LEU A 307 -12.34 -18.98 -9.13
CA LEU A 307 -13.62 -19.65 -8.85
C LEU A 307 -14.02 -19.60 -7.37
N GLY A 308 -13.07 -19.43 -6.45
CA GLY A 308 -13.36 -19.45 -5.02
C GLY A 308 -14.07 -20.74 -4.59
N GLN A 309 -15.23 -20.61 -3.95
CA GLN A 309 -16.03 -21.76 -3.51
C GLN A 309 -16.61 -22.60 -4.66
N ARG A 310 -16.62 -22.07 -5.88
CA ARG A 310 -17.03 -22.79 -7.10
C ARG A 310 -15.89 -23.61 -7.71
N GLY A 311 -14.71 -23.55 -7.09
CA GLY A 311 -13.52 -24.29 -7.50
C GLY A 311 -13.72 -25.80 -7.45
N GLN A 312 -13.00 -26.52 -8.30
CA GLN A 312 -13.11 -27.97 -8.39
C GLN A 312 -12.60 -28.64 -7.11
N TYR A 313 -11.50 -28.12 -6.55
CA TYR A 313 -10.86 -28.70 -5.36
C TYR A 313 -11.72 -28.51 -4.10
N PHE A 314 -12.38 -27.36 -3.97
CA PHE A 314 -13.31 -27.11 -2.87
C PHE A 314 -14.46 -28.12 -2.85
N ASN A 315 -14.94 -28.52 -4.03
CA ASN A 315 -16.11 -29.37 -4.22
C ASN A 315 -15.81 -30.87 -4.36
N TYR A 316 -14.55 -31.34 -4.21
CA TYR A 316 -14.27 -32.77 -4.17
C TYR A 316 -15.00 -33.50 -3.04
N SER A 317 -15.47 -34.71 -3.32
CA SER A 317 -15.97 -35.62 -2.28
C SER A 317 -14.85 -35.98 -1.29
N PRO A 318 -15.17 -36.38 -0.04
CA PRO A 318 -14.15 -36.73 0.96
C PRO A 318 -13.16 -37.79 0.48
N THR A 319 -13.61 -38.77 -0.31
CA THR A 319 -12.76 -39.82 -0.87
C THR A 319 -11.79 -39.28 -1.93
N VAL A 320 -12.26 -38.42 -2.82
CA VAL A 320 -11.41 -37.77 -3.83
C VAL A 320 -10.41 -36.83 -3.16
N THR A 321 -10.80 -36.10 -2.12
CA THR A 321 -9.87 -35.26 -1.34
C THR A 321 -8.78 -36.09 -0.68
N LEU A 322 -9.12 -37.24 -0.08
CA LEU A 322 -8.14 -38.13 0.54
C LEU A 322 -7.16 -38.69 -0.50
N LEU A 323 -7.66 -39.19 -1.63
CA LEU A 323 -6.83 -39.69 -2.73
C LEU A 323 -5.94 -38.58 -3.30
N HIS A 324 -6.47 -37.37 -3.47
CA HIS A 324 -5.69 -36.23 -3.95
C HIS A 324 -4.53 -35.90 -3.02
N ARG A 325 -4.75 -35.85 -1.70
CA ARG A 325 -3.69 -35.59 -0.71
C ARG A 325 -2.64 -36.70 -0.67
N LEU A 326 -3.04 -37.96 -0.81
CA LEU A 326 -2.12 -39.10 -0.82
C LEU A 326 -1.25 -39.12 -2.08
N LEU A 327 -1.81 -38.75 -3.24
CA LEU A 327 -1.13 -38.78 -4.53
C LEU A 327 -0.38 -37.48 -4.85
N ASN A 328 -0.77 -36.37 -4.23
CA ASN A 328 -0.14 -35.07 -4.35
C ASN A 328 0.10 -34.50 -2.94
N PRO A 329 1.13 -34.98 -2.21
CA PRO A 329 1.40 -34.56 -0.85
C PRO A 329 1.90 -33.11 -0.74
N SER A 330 2.12 -32.41 -1.86
CA SER A 330 2.50 -30.99 -1.83
C SER A 330 1.28 -30.10 -1.56
N GLU A 331 1.00 -29.87 -0.28
CA GLU A 331 0.02 -28.88 0.20
C GLU A 331 0.41 -27.43 -0.16
N SER A 332 1.64 -27.19 -0.62
CA SER A 332 2.23 -25.85 -0.75
C SER A 332 1.58 -24.95 -1.80
N LEU A 333 0.70 -25.47 -2.66
CA LEU A 333 0.04 -24.70 -3.73
C LEU A 333 -1.49 -24.86 -3.74
N GLU A 334 -2.04 -25.72 -2.89
CA GLU A 334 -3.48 -25.90 -2.80
C GLU A 334 -4.09 -24.73 -2.03
N ILE A 335 -5.23 -24.24 -2.52
CA ILE A 335 -6.02 -23.28 -1.75
C ILE A 335 -6.66 -24.04 -0.58
N PRO A 336 -6.36 -23.69 0.69
CA PRO A 336 -6.95 -24.38 1.82
C PRO A 336 -8.47 -24.21 1.81
N ARG A 337 -9.21 -25.33 1.91
CA ARG A 337 -10.68 -25.30 2.01
C ARG A 337 -11.17 -24.45 3.18
N SER A 338 -10.43 -24.43 4.27
CA SER A 338 -10.73 -23.55 5.40
C SER A 338 -10.72 -22.09 4.97
N SER A 339 -9.76 -21.65 4.15
CA SER A 339 -9.70 -20.27 3.67
C SER A 339 -10.95 -19.89 2.89
N LEU A 340 -11.36 -20.76 1.96
CA LEU A 340 -12.55 -20.55 1.13
C LEU A 340 -13.86 -20.54 1.93
N ARG A 341 -13.91 -21.17 3.11
CA ARG A 341 -15.09 -21.14 3.98
C ARG A 341 -15.25 -19.85 4.77
N HIS A 342 -14.15 -19.14 5.04
CA HIS A 342 -14.18 -17.90 5.83
C HIS A 342 -14.43 -16.66 4.96
N VAL A 343 -14.27 -16.79 3.65
CA VAL A 343 -14.47 -15.70 2.69
C VAL A 343 -15.76 -15.98 1.91
N GLN A 344 -16.73 -15.07 1.96
CA GLN A 344 -17.91 -15.21 1.12
C GLN A 344 -17.59 -14.83 -0.32
N ASP A 345 -18.30 -15.45 -1.28
CA ASP A 345 -18.19 -15.13 -2.70
C ASP A 345 -18.45 -13.62 -2.99
N GLN A 346 -19.25 -12.95 -2.15
CA GLN A 346 -19.52 -11.52 -2.28
C GLN A 346 -18.31 -10.67 -1.88
N ASP A 347 -17.64 -11.03 -0.79
CA ASP A 347 -16.52 -10.24 -0.24
C ASP A 347 -15.31 -10.36 -1.16
N ALA A 348 -15.10 -11.55 -1.73
CA ALA A 348 -14.07 -11.80 -2.73
C ALA A 348 -14.23 -10.92 -4.00
N ARG A 349 -15.42 -10.40 -4.29
CA ARG A 349 -15.62 -9.45 -5.40
C ARG A 349 -15.15 -8.04 -5.06
N GLY A 350 -15.03 -7.70 -3.77
CA GLY A 350 -14.42 -6.46 -3.31
C GLY A 350 -12.90 -6.49 -3.33
N TRP A 351 -12.28 -7.67 -3.47
CA TRP A 351 -10.84 -7.82 -3.38
C TRP A 351 -10.11 -7.17 -4.55
N VAL A 352 -9.03 -6.45 -4.24
CA VAL A 352 -8.30 -5.64 -5.21
C VAL A 352 -7.30 -6.49 -5.96
N ASN A 353 -7.59 -6.79 -7.22
CA ASN A 353 -6.68 -7.51 -8.10
C ASN A 353 -5.78 -6.50 -8.83
N PHE A 354 -4.51 -6.84 -9.03
CA PHE A 354 -3.56 -5.97 -9.71
C PHE A 354 -2.73 -6.74 -10.72
N ILE A 355 -2.20 -6.01 -11.70
CA ILE A 355 -1.05 -6.50 -12.47
C ILE A 355 0.19 -5.91 -11.87
N GLU A 356 0.28 -4.59 -11.74
CA GLU A 356 1.44 -3.90 -11.17
C GLU A 356 1.18 -3.39 -9.76
N HIS A 357 2.20 -3.38 -8.93
CA HIS A 357 2.18 -2.89 -7.54
C HIS A 357 3.46 -2.08 -7.29
N PRO A 358 3.46 -1.04 -6.44
CA PRO A 358 4.67 -0.28 -6.12
C PRO A 358 5.82 -1.14 -5.59
N ASP A 359 5.49 -2.13 -4.75
CA ASP A 359 6.48 -3.03 -4.11
C ASP A 359 7.01 -4.13 -5.05
N GLN A 360 6.69 -4.08 -6.35
CA GLN A 360 7.20 -5.07 -7.30
C GLN A 360 7.72 -4.43 -8.58
N PRO A 361 8.70 -5.09 -9.23
CA PRO A 361 9.13 -4.71 -10.57
C PRO A 361 7.96 -4.70 -11.55
N ARG A 362 7.99 -3.70 -12.46
CA ARG A 362 7.09 -3.68 -13.62
C ARG A 362 7.25 -4.97 -14.42
N LEU A 363 6.15 -5.60 -14.81
CA LEU A 363 6.14 -6.91 -15.46
C LEU A 363 6.99 -6.91 -16.73
N LEU A 364 6.81 -5.92 -17.62
CA LEU A 364 7.56 -5.84 -18.86
C LEU A 364 9.05 -5.48 -18.64
N SER A 365 9.39 -4.79 -17.56
CA SER A 365 10.78 -4.50 -17.19
C SER A 365 11.47 -5.75 -16.63
N GLN A 366 10.80 -6.50 -15.77
CA GLN A 366 11.32 -7.74 -15.18
C GLN A 366 11.37 -8.90 -16.18
N ARG A 367 10.39 -8.93 -17.11
CA ARG A 367 10.20 -9.98 -18.10
C ARG A 367 10.00 -9.38 -19.49
N PRO A 368 11.07 -8.85 -20.13
CA PRO A 368 10.98 -8.20 -21.44
C PRO A 368 10.59 -9.16 -22.58
N LYS A 369 10.56 -10.47 -22.33
CA LYS A 369 10.12 -11.49 -23.30
C LYS A 369 8.60 -11.68 -23.33
N VAL A 370 7.85 -11.08 -22.41
CA VAL A 370 6.38 -11.09 -22.43
C VAL A 370 5.93 -10.29 -23.66
N ARG A 371 5.14 -10.91 -24.52
CA ARG A 371 4.60 -10.25 -25.72
C ARG A 371 3.50 -9.28 -25.33
N ASP A 372 3.35 -8.17 -26.06
CA ASP A 372 2.26 -7.21 -25.86
C ASP A 372 0.88 -7.86 -25.89
N GLN A 373 0.67 -8.86 -26.75
CA GLN A 373 -0.57 -9.64 -26.81
C GLN A 373 -0.86 -10.40 -25.49
N ALA A 374 0.18 -10.95 -24.85
CA ALA A 374 0.03 -11.65 -23.58
C ALA A 374 -0.27 -10.67 -22.45
N TYR A 375 0.41 -9.52 -22.43
CA TYR A 375 0.13 -8.43 -21.48
C TYR A 375 -1.30 -7.88 -21.66
N ALA A 376 -1.74 -7.63 -22.89
CA ALA A 376 -3.10 -7.20 -23.20
C ALA A 376 -4.15 -8.27 -22.82
N SER A 377 -3.81 -9.56 -22.94
CA SER A 377 -4.71 -10.64 -22.50
C SER A 377 -4.80 -10.72 -20.98
N LEU A 378 -3.69 -10.51 -20.27
CA LEU A 378 -3.67 -10.39 -18.81
C LEU A 378 -4.52 -9.22 -18.33
N LEU A 379 -4.43 -8.05 -18.99
CA LEU A 379 -5.28 -6.90 -18.72
C LEU A 379 -6.77 -7.25 -18.87
N LYS A 380 -7.15 -7.84 -20.01
CA LYS A 380 -8.54 -8.27 -20.25
C LYS A 380 -9.02 -9.30 -19.23
N PHE A 381 -8.16 -10.24 -18.87
CA PHE A 381 -8.46 -11.26 -17.87
C PHE A 381 -8.70 -10.62 -16.49
N LEU A 382 -7.91 -9.63 -16.09
CA LEU A 382 -8.11 -8.89 -14.84
C LEU A 382 -9.50 -8.25 -14.78
N PHE A 383 -9.92 -7.57 -15.86
CA PHE A 383 -11.22 -6.89 -15.96
C PHE A 383 -12.44 -7.83 -16.02
N THR A 384 -12.22 -9.09 -16.39
CA THR A 384 -13.30 -10.09 -16.52
C THR A 384 -13.31 -11.09 -15.37
N SER A 385 -12.37 -10.97 -14.44
CA SER A 385 -12.29 -11.82 -13.25
C SER A 385 -13.03 -11.19 -12.06
N PRO A 386 -13.52 -11.99 -11.10
CA PRO A 386 -14.07 -11.47 -9.86
C PRO A 386 -13.03 -10.64 -9.09
N GLY A 387 -13.46 -9.53 -8.49
CA GLY A 387 -12.61 -8.59 -7.78
C GLY A 387 -12.66 -7.19 -8.40
N VAL A 388 -11.93 -6.27 -7.81
CA VAL A 388 -11.77 -4.89 -8.27
C VAL A 388 -10.42 -4.77 -9.00
N PRO A 389 -10.39 -4.55 -10.33
CA PRO A 389 -9.15 -4.32 -11.05
C PRO A 389 -8.50 -2.99 -10.64
N CYS A 390 -7.24 -3.06 -10.25
CA CYS A 390 -6.40 -1.92 -9.87
C CYS A 390 -5.13 -1.84 -10.72
N PHE A 391 -4.83 -0.63 -11.19
CA PHE A 391 -3.67 -0.31 -12.00
C PHE A 391 -2.79 0.70 -11.29
N CYS A 392 -1.53 0.33 -11.07
CA CYS A 392 -0.53 1.27 -10.65
C CYS A 392 -0.05 2.09 -11.85
N MET A 393 -0.37 3.38 -11.90
CA MET A 393 0.19 4.34 -12.84
C MET A 393 1.42 5.02 -12.24
N VAL A 394 2.43 5.21 -13.08
CA VAL A 394 3.46 6.21 -12.86
C VAL A 394 3.27 7.24 -13.96
N LEU A 395 2.83 8.44 -13.59
CA LEU A 395 2.80 9.55 -14.53
C LEU A 395 4.25 9.93 -14.80
N LYS A 396 4.72 9.79 -16.05
CA LYS A 396 5.98 10.40 -16.45
C LYS A 396 5.84 11.92 -16.26
N PRO A 397 6.70 12.57 -15.46
CA PRO A 397 6.65 14.01 -15.36
C PRO A 397 6.96 14.62 -16.74
N ILE A 398 6.20 15.63 -17.12
CA ILE A 398 6.44 16.43 -18.34
C ILE A 398 7.70 17.31 -18.16
N TRP A 399 8.26 17.36 -16.96
CA TRP A 399 9.46 18.12 -16.61
C TRP A 399 10.55 17.23 -16.01
N ARG A 400 11.81 17.49 -16.40
CA ARG A 400 13.03 16.71 -16.09
C ARG A 400 13.49 16.71 -14.62
N PHE A 401 12.60 16.99 -13.66
CA PHE A 401 12.94 16.93 -12.23
C PHE A 401 12.11 15.88 -11.51
N LEU A 402 12.81 15.09 -10.69
CA LEU A 402 12.36 13.90 -9.98
C LEU A 402 11.22 14.21 -9.00
N THR A 403 10.00 13.89 -9.39
CA THR A 403 8.91 13.54 -8.46
C THR A 403 8.07 12.47 -9.15
N THR A 404 8.19 11.24 -8.67
CA THR A 404 7.36 10.13 -9.15
C THR A 404 6.17 10.01 -8.21
N LEU A 405 5.03 10.57 -8.60
CA LEU A 405 3.77 10.25 -7.95
C LEU A 405 3.32 8.87 -8.40
N ILE A 406 3.30 7.91 -7.47
CA ILE A 406 2.73 6.58 -7.68
C ILE A 406 1.24 6.68 -7.43
N ILE A 407 0.43 6.39 -8.45
CA ILE A 407 -1.03 6.46 -8.36
C ILE A 407 -1.57 5.04 -8.55
N LYS A 408 -2.37 4.55 -7.60
CA LYS A 408 -3.14 3.32 -7.78
C LYS A 408 -4.54 3.72 -8.28
N VAL A 409 -5.03 3.09 -9.34
CA VAL A 409 -6.30 3.42 -9.99
C VAL A 409 -7.19 2.20 -9.97
N ALA A 410 -8.38 2.30 -9.35
CA ALA A 410 -9.34 1.21 -9.31
C ALA A 410 -10.56 1.52 -10.20
N MET A 411 -10.97 0.54 -11.00
CA MET A 411 -12.20 0.58 -11.80
C MET A 411 -13.21 -0.38 -11.18
N VAL A 412 -14.36 0.13 -10.76
CA VAL A 412 -15.48 -0.70 -10.28
C VAL A 412 -16.49 -0.81 -11.41
N TRP A 413 -16.64 -2.01 -11.98
CA TRP A 413 -17.66 -2.27 -12.99
C TRP A 413 -18.99 -2.60 -12.31
N VAL A 414 -19.92 -1.64 -12.30
CA VAL A 414 -21.30 -1.84 -11.84
C VAL A 414 -22.20 -1.99 -13.06
N GLY A 415 -22.55 -3.24 -13.41
CA GLY A 415 -23.69 -3.51 -14.29
C GLY A 415 -23.52 -4.66 -15.27
N SER A 416 -24.21 -5.78 -15.02
CA SER A 416 -24.65 -6.67 -16.10
C SER A 416 -25.58 -5.91 -17.06
N PRO A 417 -25.57 -6.25 -18.35
CA PRO A 417 -26.63 -7.15 -18.81
C PRO A 417 -26.13 -8.27 -19.73
N LEU A 418 -26.90 -9.35 -19.74
CA LEU A 418 -27.00 -10.29 -20.85
C LEU A 418 -26.94 -9.54 -22.19
N ILE A 419 -26.06 -9.96 -23.10
CA ILE A 419 -26.40 -10.11 -24.51
C ILE A 419 -25.70 -11.38 -25.03
N CYS A 420 -26.52 -12.38 -25.37
CA CYS A 420 -26.14 -13.46 -26.26
C CYS A 420 -25.69 -12.91 -27.62
N LEU A 421 -24.52 -13.30 -28.08
CA LEU A 421 -24.29 -14.06 -29.33
C LEU A 421 -22.84 -14.50 -29.41
#